data_AF-A0A2E3ZVL6-F1
#
_entry.id   AF-A0A2E3ZVL6-F1
#
_cell.length_a   1.000
_cell.length_b   1.000
_cell.length_c   1.000
_cell.angle_alpha   90.00
_cell.angle_beta   90.00
_cell.angle_gamma   90.00
#
_symmetry.space_group_name_H-M   'P 1'
#
loop_
_entity.id
_entity.type
_entity.pdbx_description
1 polymer ?
#
loop_
_entity_poly.entity_id
_entity_poly.type
_entity_poly.pdbx_seq_one_letter_code
_entity_poly.pdbx_strand_id
1 'polypeptide(L)' 'MKIVIYLILVIFFSARLEAQTIKIGSLQYGSVNWELKLIKELELDKKNDFNLEIIELASKNAAAVA' A
#
# COMPACT_ATOMS: atom_id res chain seq x y z
N MET A 1 32.46 16.52 -20.32
CA MET A 1 32.45 16.02 -18.92
C MET A 1 31.25 16.51 -18.10
N LYS A 2 30.89 17.80 -18.15
CA LYS A 2 29.76 18.35 -17.36
C LYS A 2 28.39 17.69 -17.67
N ILE A 3 28.09 17.42 -18.94
CA ILE A 3 26.82 16.77 -19.35
C ILE A 3 26.67 15.36 -18.76
N VAL A 4 27.77 14.59 -18.70
CA VAL A 4 27.77 13.22 -18.19
C VAL A 4 27.52 13.20 -16.68
N ILE A 5 28.08 14.18 -15.96
CA ILE A 5 27.87 14.36 -14.52
C ILE A 5 26.41 14.72 -14.23
N TYR A 6 25.80 15.62 -15.00
CA TYR A 6 24.38 15.94 -14.86
C TYR A 6 23.47 14.74 -15.14
N LEU A 7 23.80 13.94 -16.15
CA LEU A 7 23.05 12.72 -16.48
C LEU A 7 23.09 11.72 -15.32
N ILE A 8 24.26 11.52 -14.71
CA ILE A 8 24.44 10.63 -13.56
C ILE A 8 23.64 11.14 -12.34
N LEU A 9 23.61 12.45 -12.10
CA LEU A 9 22.90 13.04 -10.97
C LEU A 9 21.38 12.83 -11.04
N VAL A 10 20.79 12.93 -12.23
CA VAL A 10 19.35 12.70 -12.46
C VAL A 10 18.96 11.23 -12.22
N ILE A 11 19.83 10.30 -12.59
CA ILE A 11 19.59 8.86 -12.39
C ILE A 11 19.61 8.52 -10.90
N PHE A 12 20.54 9.09 -10.12
CA PHE A 12 20.58 8.90 -8.67
C PHE A 12 19.37 9.50 -7.95
N PHE A 13 18.85 10.63 -8.41
CA PHE A 13 17.65 11.24 -7.82
C PHE A 13 16.36 10.47 -8.12
N SER A 14 16.38 9.62 -9.16
CA SER A 14 15.24 8.78 -9.55
C SER A 14 15.15 7.46 -8.78
N ALA A 15 16.01 7.25 -7.77
CA ALA A 15 15.89 6.13 -6.85
C ALA A 15 14.57 6.27 -6.08
N ARG A 16 13.52 5.59 -6.56
CA ARG A 16 12.21 5.57 -5.90
C ARG A 16 12.35 4.83 -4.57
N LEU A 17 11.89 5.44 -3.49
CA LEU A 17 11.65 4.72 -2.24
C LEU A 17 10.58 3.65 -2.52
N GLU A 18 10.85 2.42 -2.12
CA GLU A 18 9.84 1.36 -2.17
C GLU A 18 8.72 1.72 -1.20
N ALA A 19 7.47 1.73 -1.68
CA ALA A 19 6.31 2.03 -0.86
C ALA A 19 6.17 0.99 0.26
N GLN A 20 5.93 1.46 1.49
CA GLN A 20 5.79 0.56 2.63
C GLN A 20 4.53 -0.31 2.44
N THR A 21 4.67 -1.62 2.56
CA THR A 21 3.51 -2.52 2.49
C THR A 21 2.89 -2.70 3.88
N ILE A 22 1.60 -2.36 4.01
CA ILE A 22 0.80 -2.50 5.23
C ILE A 22 -0.17 -3.66 5.03
N LYS A 23 -0.05 -4.70 5.87
CA LYS A 23 -0.94 -5.87 5.86
C LYS A 23 -2.02 -5.72 6.91
N ILE A 24 -3.29 -5.82 6.50
CA ILE A 24 -4.45 -5.70 7.38
C ILE A 24 -5.28 -6.98 7.29
N GLY A 25 -5.38 -7.70 8.41
CA GLY A 25 -6.30 -8.82 8.56
C GLY A 25 -7.72 -8.31 8.80
N SER A 26 -8.67 -8.68 7.94
CA SER A 26 -10.08 -8.30 8.09
C SER A 26 -11.00 -9.45 7.77
N LEU A 27 -12.18 -9.46 8.39
CA LEU A 27 -13.22 -10.43 8.06
C LEU A 27 -13.71 -10.21 6.63
N GLN A 28 -14.08 -11.29 5.94
CA GLN A 28 -14.57 -11.22 4.56
C GLN A 28 -15.81 -10.35 4.40
N TYR A 29 -16.67 -10.32 5.41
CA TYR A 29 -17.96 -9.63 5.38
C TYR A 29 -18.05 -8.65 6.56
N GLY A 30 -18.14 -7.36 6.25
CA GLY A 30 -18.28 -6.29 7.25
C GLY A 30 -17.89 -4.92 6.68
N SER A 31 -18.33 -3.85 7.34
CA SER A 31 -18.07 -2.48 6.91
C SER A 31 -16.57 -2.18 6.79
N VAL A 32 -15.74 -2.72 7.68
CA VAL A 32 -14.28 -2.55 7.63
C VAL A 32 -13.69 -3.10 6.32
N ASN A 33 -14.11 -4.29 5.88
CA ASN A 33 -13.63 -4.84 4.61
C ASN A 33 -14.11 -4.02 3.40
N TRP A 34 -15.32 -3.45 3.48
CA TRP A 34 -15.84 -2.57 2.44
C TRP A 34 -15.00 -1.28 2.31
N GLU A 35 -14.68 -0.64 3.43
CA GLU A 35 -13.81 0.56 3.45
C GLU A 35 -12.39 0.25 2.94
N LEU A 36 -11.80 -0.88 3.35
CA LEU A 36 -10.47 -1.30 2.85
C LEU A 36 -10.47 -1.55 1.34
N LYS A 37 -11.55 -2.14 0.81
CA LYS A 37 -11.72 -2.31 -0.64
C LYS A 37 -11.92 -0.96 -1.34
N LEU A 38 -12.66 -0.04 -0.74
CA LEU A 38 -12.83 1.32 -1.28
C LEU A 38 -11.49 2.09 -1.36
N ILE A 39 -10.63 1.97 -0.34
CA ILE A 39 -9.27 2.54 -0.35
C ILE A 39 -8.48 2.03 -1.55
N LYS A 40 -8.57 0.73 -1.86
CA LYS A 40 -7.93 0.11 -3.03
C LYS A 40 -8.54 0.58 -4.35
N GLU A 41 -9.86 0.63 -4.45
CA GLU A 41 -10.56 1.07 -5.66
C GLU A 41 -10.25 2.53 -6.02
N LEU A 42 -10.10 3.39 -5.01
CA LEU A 42 -9.75 4.80 -5.17
C LEU A 42 -8.23 5.04 -5.28
N GLU A 43 -7.42 3.98 -5.24
CA GLU A 43 -5.95 3.98 -5.24
C GLU A 43 -5.36 4.92 -4.19
N LEU A 44 -6.03 5.04 -3.03
CA LEU A 44 -5.60 5.93 -1.96
C LEU A 44 -4.32 5.45 -1.29
N ASP A 45 -4.07 4.14 -1.28
CA ASP A 45 -2.80 3.59 -0.80
C ASP A 45 -1.62 4.12 -1.62
N LYS A 46 -1.70 4.00 -2.96
CA LYS A 46 -0.66 4.49 -3.87
C LYS A 46 -0.49 6.00 -3.80
N LYS A 47 -1.58 6.76 -3.64
CA LYS A 47 -1.55 8.22 -3.50
C LYS A 47 -0.88 8.70 -2.21
N ASN A 48 -0.79 7.84 -1.20
CA ASN A 48 -0.16 8.13 0.08
C ASN A 48 1.16 7.35 0.26
N ASP A 49 1.76 6.88 -0.83
CA ASP A 49 3.07 6.21 -0.85
C ASP A 49 3.17 4.93 0.00
N PHE A 50 2.07 4.20 0.15
CA PHE A 50 2.05 2.88 0.75
C PHE A 50 1.29 1.86 -0.10
N ASN A 51 1.52 0.58 0.14
CA ASN A 51 0.76 -0.50 -0.49
C ASN A 51 -0.10 -1.19 0.57
N LEU A 52 -1.42 -1.22 0.36
CA LEU A 52 -2.32 -1.94 1.24
C LEU A 52 -2.41 -3.43 0.84
N GLU A 53 -2.36 -4.36 1.78
CA GLU A 53 -2.60 -5.79 1.53
C GLU A 53 -3.71 -6.26 2.48
N ILE A 54 -4.86 -6.64 1.91
CA ILE A 54 -6.01 -7.10 2.69
C ILE A 54 -5.91 -8.62 2.82
N ILE A 55 -5.73 -9.10 4.05
CA ILE A 55 -5.71 -10.53 4.38
C ILE A 55 -7.10 -10.91 4.87
N GLU A 56 -7.82 -11.66 4.06
CA GLU A 56 -9.15 -12.14 4.42
C GLU A 56 -9.05 -13.24 5.48
N LEU A 57 -9.67 -13.01 6.64
CA LEU A 57 -9.69 -13.94 7.76
C LEU A 57 -10.99 -14.76 7.72
N ALA A 58 -10.86 -16.09 7.79
CA ALA A 58 -11.96 -17.04 7.68
C ALA A 58 -12.85 -17.15 8.95
N SER A 59 -12.52 -16.43 10.02
CA SER A 59 -13.26 -16.50 11.28
C SER A 59 -14.58 -15.76 11.20
N LYS A 60 -15.67 -16.37 11.68
CA LYS A 60 -16.99 -15.71 11.77
C LYS A 60 -17.10 -14.69 12.90
N ASN A 61 -16.08 -14.59 13.77
CA ASN A 61 -16.11 -13.78 14.98
C ASN A 61 -15.09 -12.63 14.90
N ALA A 62 -15.57 -11.39 14.84
CA ALA A 62 -14.73 -10.19 14.90
C ALA A 62 -13.96 -10.09 16.22
N ALA A 63 -14.57 -10.55 17.32
CA ALA A 63 -13.94 -10.61 18.64
C ALA A 63 -12.78 -11.62 18.73
N ALA A 64 -12.68 -12.59 17.80
CA ALA A 64 -11.55 -13.52 17.76
C ALA A 64 -10.37 -12.98 16.93
N VAL A 65 -10.55 -11.83 16.28
CA VAL A 65 -9.60 -11.20 15.35
C VAL A 65 -9.06 -9.87 15.89
N ALA A 66 -9.79 -9.22 16.80
CA ALA A 66 -9.44 -7.94 17.42
C ALA A 66 -8.36 -8.04 18.50
#